data_AF-A0A1U6HHI0-F1
#
_entry.id   AF-A0A1U6HHI0-F1
#
_cell.length_a   1.000
_cell.length_b   1.000
_cell.length_c   1.000
_cell.angle_alpha   90.00
_cell.angle_beta   90.00
_cell.angle_gamma   90.00
#
_symmetry.space_group_name_H-M   'P 1'
#
loop_
_entity.id
_entity.type
_entity.pdbx_description
1 polymer ?
#
loop_
_entity_poly.entity_id
_entity_poly.type
_entity_poly.pdbx_seq_one_letter_code
_entity_poly.pdbx_strand_id
1 'polypeptide(L)'
;MDWEVWTARLRDFLNDCVGSDAAEESDRIREAGLLLQGTPLGMKHELDLNAIEAMLASGAAESAVLAILGPDIAFMLSRGGSGSCLATVVMDDESEEMISEGATVALALLAAHVSLLLARLEFDGQDLETIEVPPAARLH
;
A
#
# COMPACT_ATOMS: atom_id res chain seq x y z
N MET A 1 0.68 -3.06 -20.28
CA MET A 1 0.62 -3.18 -18.81
C MET A 1 -0.75 -2.68 -18.44
N ASP A 2 -1.59 -3.51 -17.81
CA ASP A 2 -2.98 -3.16 -17.54
C ASP A 2 -3.07 -2.46 -16.17
N TRP A 3 -2.75 -1.17 -16.16
CA TRP A 3 -2.76 -0.36 -14.94
C TRP A 3 -4.15 -0.28 -14.33
N GLU A 4 -5.22 -0.29 -15.14
CA GLU A 4 -6.61 -0.27 -14.66
C GLU A 4 -6.93 -1.51 -13.82
N VAL A 5 -6.52 -2.71 -14.27
CA VAL A 5 -6.73 -3.95 -13.52
C VAL A 5 -5.99 -3.92 -12.18
N TRP A 6 -4.78 -3.37 -12.13
CA TRP A 6 -4.01 -3.28 -10.89
C TRP A 6 -4.56 -2.25 -9.92
N THR A 7 -4.98 -1.09 -10.42
CA THR A 7 -5.69 -0.08 -9.64
C THR A 7 -6.98 -0.65 -9.07
N ALA A 8 -7.76 -1.40 -9.84
CA ALA A 8 -8.98 -2.06 -9.35
C ALA A 8 -8.67 -3.05 -8.22
N ARG A 9 -7.69 -3.94 -8.41
CA ARG A 9 -7.29 -4.93 -7.40
C ARG A 9 -6.81 -4.29 -6.10
N LEU A 10 -6.02 -3.23 -6.18
CA LEU A 10 -5.52 -2.53 -5.01
C LEU A 10 -6.63 -1.76 -4.30
N ARG A 11 -7.59 -1.18 -5.03
CA ARG A 11 -8.79 -0.54 -4.43
C ARG A 11 -9.67 -1.56 -3.72
N ASP A 12 -9.90 -2.72 -4.32
CA ASP A 12 -10.66 -3.80 -3.69
C ASP A 12 -9.96 -4.26 -2.41
N PHE A 13 -8.65 -4.51 -2.49
CA PHE A 13 -7.85 -4.91 -1.32
C PHE A 13 -7.80 -3.84 -0.21
N LEU A 14 -7.75 -2.55 -0.58
CA LEU A 14 -7.84 -1.45 0.37
C LEU A 14 -9.18 -1.47 1.13
N ASN A 15 -10.29 -1.65 0.41
CA ASN A 15 -11.60 -1.76 1.03
C ASN A 15 -11.69 -2.97 1.97
N ASP A 16 -11.09 -4.11 1.58
CA ASP A 16 -11.02 -5.29 2.41
C ASP A 16 -10.21 -5.03 3.69
N CYS A 17 -9.07 -4.33 3.62
CA CYS A 17 -8.29 -3.96 4.80
C CYS A 17 -9.07 -3.07 5.77
N VAL A 18 -9.79 -2.07 5.26
CA VAL A 18 -10.59 -1.14 6.06
C VAL A 18 -11.81 -1.83 6.67
N GLY A 19 -12.40 -2.78 5.96
CA GLY A 19 -13.58 -3.53 6.40
C GLY A 19 -13.29 -4.73 7.31
N SER A 20 -12.04 -5.18 7.36
CA SER A 20 -11.64 -6.37 8.14
C SER A 20 -11.54 -6.10 9.63
N ASP A 21 -11.81 -7.14 10.42
CA ASP A 21 -11.55 -7.13 11.86
C ASP A 21 -10.20 -7.77 12.24
N ALA A 22 -9.90 -7.80 13.54
CA ALA A 22 -8.65 -8.35 14.05
C ALA A 22 -8.46 -9.86 13.79
N ALA A 23 -9.55 -10.63 13.61
CA ALA A 23 -9.45 -12.06 13.31
C ALA A 23 -9.04 -12.32 11.86
N GLU A 24 -9.30 -11.37 10.96
CA GLU A 24 -8.99 -11.46 9.53
C GLU A 24 -7.61 -10.87 9.18
N GLU A 25 -6.93 -10.22 10.13
CA GLU A 25 -5.65 -9.52 9.94
C GLU A 25 -4.60 -10.39 9.24
N SER A 26 -4.40 -11.62 9.72
CA SER A 26 -3.38 -12.51 9.14
C SER A 26 -3.69 -12.88 7.68
N ASP A 27 -4.96 -13.03 7.34
CA ASP A 27 -5.37 -13.36 5.97
C ASP A 27 -5.17 -12.16 5.04
N ARG A 28 -5.49 -10.95 5.50
CA ARG A 28 -5.18 -9.71 4.77
C ARG A 28 -3.68 -9.53 4.53
N ILE A 29 -2.83 -9.86 5.51
CA ILE A 29 -1.37 -9.78 5.34
C ILE A 29 -0.87 -10.77 4.27
N ARG A 30 -1.40 -12.00 4.25
CA ARG A 30 -1.06 -13.00 3.21
C ARG A 30 -1.48 -12.53 1.82
N GLU A 31 -2.70 -12.03 1.72
CA GLU A 31 -3.24 -11.48 0.47
C GLU A 31 -2.39 -10.32 -0.04
N ALA A 32 -1.96 -9.40 0.84
CA ALA A 32 -1.05 -8.32 0.48
C ALA A 32 0.26 -8.83 -0.11
N GLY A 33 0.90 -9.81 0.55
CA GLY A 33 2.15 -10.39 0.06
C GLY A 33 2.01 -10.97 -1.35
N LEU A 34 0.92 -11.71 -1.61
CA LEU A 34 0.64 -12.28 -2.93
C LEU A 34 0.31 -11.22 -3.98
N LEU A 35 -0.51 -10.22 -3.61
CA LEU A 35 -0.90 -9.15 -4.50
C LEU A 35 0.32 -8.30 -4.92
N LEU A 36 1.17 -7.94 -3.96
CA LEU A 36 2.34 -7.10 -4.17
C LEU A 36 3.51 -7.85 -4.82
N GLN A 37 3.65 -9.16 -4.64
CA GLN A 37 4.64 -9.92 -5.38
C GLN A 37 4.37 -9.91 -6.90
N GLY A 38 3.10 -9.85 -7.30
CA GLY A 38 2.70 -9.76 -8.71
C GLY A 38 2.65 -8.35 -9.27
N THR A 39 2.88 -7.32 -8.44
CA THR A 39 2.57 -5.93 -8.80
C THR A 39 3.51 -5.40 -9.90
N PRO A 40 2.97 -4.63 -10.86
CA PRO A 40 3.75 -3.93 -11.88
C PRO A 40 4.60 -2.78 -11.32
N LEU A 41 4.33 -2.32 -10.10
CA LEU A 41 5.02 -1.17 -9.49
C LEU A 41 6.50 -1.40 -9.19
N GLY A 42 6.97 -2.65 -9.23
CA GLY A 42 8.34 -3.01 -8.88
C GLY A 42 8.65 -2.66 -7.43
N MET A 43 8.52 -3.63 -6.52
CA MET A 43 8.92 -3.42 -5.13
C MET A 43 10.41 -3.09 -5.06
N LYS A 44 10.78 -2.07 -4.29
CA LYS A 44 12.20 -1.70 -4.06
C LYS A 44 12.98 -2.77 -3.29
N HIS A 45 12.27 -3.73 -2.69
CA HIS A 45 12.83 -4.86 -1.97
C HIS A 45 12.12 -6.16 -2.39
N GLU A 46 12.79 -7.29 -2.18
CA GLU A 46 12.22 -8.61 -2.43
C GLU A 46 11.30 -9.05 -1.28
N LEU A 47 10.09 -9.51 -1.61
CA LEU A 47 9.15 -10.06 -0.65
C LEU A 47 9.42 -11.55 -0.40
N ASP A 48 9.88 -11.90 0.80
CA ASP A 48 9.99 -13.28 1.24
C ASP A 48 8.68 -13.74 1.91
N LEU A 49 7.82 -14.38 1.10
CA LEU A 49 6.53 -14.90 1.58
C LEU A 49 6.68 -15.99 2.66
N ASN A 50 7.79 -16.72 2.69
CA ASN A 50 8.01 -17.72 3.74
C ASN A 50 8.35 -17.05 5.07
N ALA A 51 9.13 -15.98 5.03
CA ALA A 51 9.40 -15.17 6.22
C ALA A 51 8.12 -14.51 6.75
N ILE A 52 7.27 -13.97 5.86
CA ILE A 52 5.95 -13.43 6.20
C ILE A 52 5.09 -14.49 6.90
N GLU A 53 4.98 -15.70 6.32
CA GLU A 53 4.20 -16.78 6.94
C GLU A 53 4.77 -17.19 8.30
N ALA A 54 6.09 -17.25 8.45
CA ALA A 54 6.73 -17.55 9.74
C ALA A 54 6.43 -16.48 10.80
N MET A 55 6.43 -15.19 10.42
CA MET A 55 6.07 -14.10 11.31
C MET A 55 4.60 -14.20 11.74
N LEU A 56 3.69 -14.46 10.80
CA LEU A 56 2.27 -14.68 11.09
C LEU A 56 2.06 -15.89 12.02
N ALA A 57 2.73 -17.01 11.76
CA ALA A 57 2.65 -18.20 12.61
C ALA A 57 3.16 -17.96 14.04
N SER A 58 4.03 -16.96 14.23
CA SER A 58 4.52 -16.53 15.54
C SER A 58 3.66 -15.46 16.22
N GLY A 59 2.59 -14.99 15.58
CA GLY A 59 1.74 -13.88 16.06
C GLY A 59 2.35 -12.49 15.85
N ALA A 60 3.38 -12.36 15.02
CA ALA A 60 4.09 -11.12 14.74
C ALA A 60 3.52 -10.41 13.49
N ALA A 61 2.22 -10.11 13.50
CA ALA A 61 1.52 -9.50 12.36
C ALA A 61 2.12 -8.14 11.95
N GLU A 62 2.43 -7.28 12.92
CA GLU A 62 3.06 -5.98 12.67
C GLU A 62 4.43 -6.15 11.98
N SER A 63 5.23 -7.12 12.41
CA SER A 63 6.54 -7.40 11.78
C SER A 63 6.37 -7.89 10.35
N ALA A 64 5.35 -8.71 10.08
CA ALA A 64 5.03 -9.15 8.72
C ALA A 64 4.65 -7.97 7.82
N VAL A 65 3.87 -7.02 8.33
CA VAL A 65 3.53 -5.79 7.58
C VAL A 65 4.75 -4.92 7.35
N LEU A 66 5.62 -4.72 8.35
CA LEU A 66 6.86 -3.95 8.16
C LEU A 66 7.79 -4.58 7.11
N ALA A 67 7.83 -5.91 7.04
CA ALA A 67 8.55 -6.61 5.98
C ALA A 67 7.94 -6.40 4.59
N ILE A 68 6.63 -6.14 4.50
CA ILE A 68 5.94 -5.80 3.24
C ILE A 68 6.16 -4.34 2.84
N LEU A 69 6.13 -3.40 3.79
CA LEU A 69 6.40 -1.98 3.54
C LEU A 69 7.84 -1.78 3.05
N GLY A 70 8.78 -2.51 3.63
CA GLY A 70 10.20 -2.40 3.32
C GLY A 70 10.91 -1.31 4.13
N PRO A 71 12.25 -1.27 4.03
CA PRO A 71 13.10 -0.48 4.92
C PRO A 71 13.04 1.04 4.68
N ASP A 72 12.63 1.47 3.49
CA ASP A 72 12.67 2.87 3.06
C ASP A 72 11.35 3.62 3.31
N ILE A 73 10.33 2.93 3.83
CA ILE A 73 9.01 3.51 4.08
C ILE A 73 8.94 4.00 5.52
N ALA A 74 8.84 5.31 5.68
CA ALA A 74 8.57 5.93 6.97
C ALA A 74 7.08 5.81 7.31
N PHE A 75 6.80 5.61 8.60
CA PHE A 75 5.44 5.55 9.09
C PHE A 75 5.30 6.15 10.49
N MET A 76 4.10 6.62 10.80
CA MET A 76 3.70 7.08 12.12
C MET A 76 2.44 6.33 12.55
N LEU A 77 2.44 5.90 13.81
CA LEU A 77 1.29 5.25 14.42
C LEU A 77 0.60 6.20 15.39
N SER A 78 -0.71 6.23 15.32
CA SER A 78 -1.56 6.96 16.27
C SER A 78 -2.83 6.17 16.53
N ARG A 79 -3.76 6.75 17.30
CA ARG A 79 -5.05 6.12 17.58
C ARG A 79 -6.17 7.01 17.09
N GLY A 80 -7.15 6.40 16.43
CA GLY A 80 -8.37 7.05 16.03
C GLY A 80 -9.33 7.27 17.19
N GLY A 81 -10.43 7.97 16.89
CA GLY A 81 -11.57 8.02 17.79
C GLY A 81 -12.13 6.61 18.00
N SER A 82 -12.71 6.34 19.17
CA SER A 82 -13.40 5.07 19.44
C SER A 82 -12.50 3.82 19.53
N GLY A 83 -11.18 3.97 19.59
CA GLY A 83 -10.25 2.86 19.87
C GLY A 83 -9.66 2.16 18.65
N SER A 84 -9.90 2.68 17.45
CA SER A 84 -9.23 2.24 16.23
C SER A 84 -7.76 2.63 16.17
N CYS A 85 -7.02 1.95 15.30
CA CYS A 85 -5.63 2.26 15.00
C CYS A 85 -5.56 3.17 13.77
N LEU A 86 -4.70 4.18 13.81
CA LEU A 86 -4.41 5.04 12.67
C LEU A 86 -2.94 4.87 12.30
N ALA A 87 -2.68 4.72 11.01
CA ALA A 87 -1.33 4.71 10.46
C ALA A 87 -1.20 5.77 9.37
N THR A 88 -0.11 6.52 9.44
CA THR A 88 0.35 7.39 8.36
C THR A 88 1.58 6.75 7.74
N VAL A 89 1.61 6.62 6.43
CA VAL A 89 2.76 6.10 5.67
C VAL A 89 3.20 7.18 4.69
N VAL A 90 4.51 7.43 4.63
CA VAL A 90 5.10 8.51 3.82
C VAL A 90 5.89 7.89 2.67
N MET A 91 5.78 8.49 1.48
CA MET A 91 6.59 8.11 0.32
C MET A 91 8.08 8.32 0.61
N ASP A 92 8.93 7.51 -0.04
CA ASP A 92 10.37 7.55 0.16
C ASP A 92 11.06 8.86 -0.26
N ASP A 93 10.41 9.69 -1.08
CA ASP A 93 10.87 11.02 -1.46
C ASP A 93 10.21 12.14 -0.64
N GLU A 94 9.46 11.79 0.40
CA GLU A 94 8.70 12.68 1.28
C GLU A 94 7.66 13.56 0.54
N SER A 95 7.31 13.23 -0.70
CA SER A 95 6.40 14.05 -1.52
C SER A 95 4.93 13.87 -1.15
N GLU A 96 4.57 12.71 -0.62
CA GLU A 96 3.20 12.33 -0.33
C GLU A 96 3.11 11.49 0.95
N GLU A 97 2.02 11.66 1.69
CA GLU A 97 1.68 10.84 2.84
C GLU A 97 0.23 10.36 2.74
N MET A 98 0.00 9.12 3.17
CA MET A 98 -1.33 8.53 3.24
C MET A 98 -1.66 8.10 4.64
N ILE A 99 -2.89 8.40 5.07
CA ILE A 99 -3.40 8.06 6.39
C ILE A 99 -4.56 7.09 6.22
N SER A 100 -4.54 6.00 6.98
CA SER A 100 -5.66 5.08 7.05
C SER A 100 -5.96 4.63 8.47
N GLU A 101 -7.21 4.20 8.68
CA GLU A 101 -7.72 3.63 9.91
C GLU A 101 -7.91 2.11 9.75
N GLY A 102 -7.71 1.36 10.83
CA GLY A 102 -7.94 -0.08 10.86
C GLY A 102 -8.29 -0.59 12.25
N ALA A 103 -8.88 -1.78 12.32
CA ALA A 103 -9.18 -2.47 13.57
C ALA A 103 -7.92 -2.82 14.38
N THR A 104 -6.79 -2.97 13.70
CA THR A 104 -5.47 -3.24 14.28
C THR A 104 -4.40 -2.33 13.65
N VAL A 105 -3.23 -2.26 14.28
CA VAL A 105 -2.07 -1.53 13.75
C VAL A 105 -1.65 -2.08 12.39
N ALA A 106 -1.62 -3.41 12.23
CA ALA A 106 -1.17 -4.03 10.98
C ALA A 106 -2.15 -3.73 9.83
N LEU A 107 -3.46 -3.79 10.06
CA LEU A 107 -4.48 -3.43 9.07
C LEU A 107 -4.42 -1.95 8.70
N ALA A 108 -4.25 -1.06 9.68
CA ALA A 108 -4.10 0.38 9.42
C ALA A 108 -2.86 0.68 8.56
N LEU A 109 -1.71 0.07 8.89
CA LEU A 109 -0.47 0.21 8.12
C LEU A 109 -0.62 -0.31 6.69
N LEU A 110 -1.23 -1.49 6.53
CA LEU A 110 -1.50 -2.08 5.22
C LEU A 110 -2.38 -1.18 4.37
N ALA A 111 -3.49 -0.70 4.92
CA ALA A 111 -4.41 0.18 4.21
C ALA A 111 -3.73 1.51 3.81
N ALA A 112 -2.95 2.11 4.71
CA ALA A 112 -2.19 3.33 4.41
C ALA A 112 -1.14 3.10 3.32
N HIS A 113 -0.41 1.99 3.38
CA HIS A 113 0.58 1.62 2.37
C HIS A 113 -0.05 1.37 0.99
N VAL A 114 -1.15 0.62 0.93
CA VAL A 114 -1.88 0.36 -0.33
C VAL A 114 -2.45 1.65 -0.91
N SER A 115 -2.96 2.55 -0.08
CA SER A 115 -3.41 3.88 -0.51
C SER A 115 -2.29 4.68 -1.15
N LEU A 116 -1.08 4.61 -0.59
CA LEU A 116 0.10 5.27 -1.15
C LEU A 116 0.51 4.66 -2.50
N LEU A 117 0.46 3.33 -2.62
CA LEU A 117 0.74 2.64 -3.90
C LEU A 117 -0.30 2.97 -4.97
N LEU A 118 -1.57 3.13 -4.59
CA LEU A 118 -2.64 3.57 -5.49
C LEU A 118 -2.41 4.99 -6.01
N ALA A 119 -2.06 5.94 -5.14
CA ALA A 119 -1.75 7.30 -5.56
C ALA A 119 -0.57 7.35 -6.53
N ARG A 120 0.47 6.56 -6.25
CA ARG A 120 1.61 6.42 -7.16
C ARG A 120 1.23 5.84 -8.53
N LEU A 121 0.36 4.83 -8.57
CA LEU A 121 -0.14 4.27 -9.83
C LEU A 121 -0.94 5.28 -10.65
N GLU A 122 -1.76 6.09 -9.98
CA GLU A 122 -2.55 7.12 -10.63
C GLU A 122 -1.64 8.22 -11.20
N PHE A 123 -0.58 8.59 -10.48
CA PHE A 123 0.44 9.53 -10.96
C PHE A 123 1.21 8.98 -12.19
N ASP A 124 1.76 7.76 -12.08
CA ASP A 124 2.51 7.12 -13.18
C ASP A 124 1.62 6.89 -14.42
N GLY A 125 0.33 6.62 -14.23
CA GLY A 125 -0.65 6.51 -15.30
C GLY A 125 -0.92 7.84 -16.01
N GLN A 126 -1.01 8.95 -15.26
CA GLN A 126 -1.22 10.30 -15.81
C GLN A 126 0.00 10.80 -16.59
N ASP A 127 1.22 10.56 -16.10
CA ASP A 127 2.45 10.97 -16.82
C ASP A 127 2.58 10.31 -18.21
N LEU A 128 2.01 9.12 -18.40
CA LEU A 128 1.96 8.46 -19.71
C LEU A 128 0.89 9.05 -20.65
N GLU A 129 -0.23 9.55 -20.12
CA GLU A 129 -1.30 10.19 -20.91
C GLU A 129 -0.99 11.65 -21.26
N THR A 130 -0.14 12.35 -20.49
CA THR A 130 0.12 13.79 -20.66
C THR A 130 1.17 14.13 -21.74
N ILE A 131 1.74 13.13 -22.43
CA ILE A 131 2.70 13.34 -23.55
C ILE A 131 1.97 13.29 -24.91
N GLU A 132 0.89 14.04 -25.07
CA GLU A 132 0.44 14.52 -26.38
C GLU A 132 0.25 16.04 -26.30
N VAL A 133 1.37 16.78 -26.37
CA VAL A 133 1.32 18.22 -26.66
C VAL A 133 1.43 18.38 -28.18
N PRO A 134 0.37 18.83 -28.89
CA PRO A 134 0.47 19.13 -30.31
C PRO A 134 1.52 20.24 -30.54
N PRO A 135 2.33 20.19 -31.61
CA PRO A 135 3.39 21.17 -31.88
C PRO A 135 2.92 22.63 -32.10
N ALA A 136 1.64 22.94 -31.92
CA ALA A 136 1.02 24.18 -32.39
C ALA A 136 1.03 25.35 -31.39
N ALA A 137 1.62 25.19 -30.19
CA ALA A 137 1.60 26.25 -29.16
C ALA A 137 2.99 26.84 -28.84
N ARG A 138 3.88 26.94 -29.84
CA ARG A 138 5.03 27.88 -29.77
C ARG A 138 4.76 29.06 -30.69
N LEU A 139 4.25 30.15 -30.13
CA LEU A 139 4.27 31.46 -30.77
C LEU A 139 5.31 32.34 -30.08
N HIS A 140 6.06 33.02 -30.94
CA HIS A 140 7.24 33.87 -30.72
C HIS A 140 7.03 35.04 -29.77
#